data_AF-A0A6P1XZA9-F1
#
_entry.id   AF-A0A6P1XZA9-F1
#
_cell.length_a   1.000
_cell.length_b   1.000
_cell.length_c   1.000
_cell.angle_alpha   90.00
_cell.angle_beta   90.00
_cell.angle_gamma   90.00
#
_symmetry.space_group_name_H-M   'P 1'
#
loop_
_entity.id
_entity.type
_entity.pdbx_description
1 polymer ?
#
loop_
_entity_poly.entity_id
_entity_poly.type
_entity_poly.pdbx_seq_one_letter_code
_entity_poly.pdbx_strand_id
1 'polypeptide(L)'
;MNKYSRILNKEVRIYKEWVYKHYSEMTEDTDNGEFLGPSFDRMRESAISFVKNVEVKDVTETDLESILYCVARDNECEYLADFISSYKEWFKYLIERCIDSIYTTAKWQLVKRLPVYKDDSSVTDWVFKYINVDDEYTQRMSLSALSEIDYKKAEQYAIEFWERDKYKGDTYAEEYQKIMALSVLYKIKSDKLSEYIEAARQLDFVYLKENSDEIANSD
;
A
#
# COMPACT_ATOMS: atom_id res chain seq x y z
N MET A 1 -3.85 29.28 -8.03
CA MET A 1 -2.81 28.26 -7.77
C MET A 1 -1.67 28.85 -6.95
N ASN A 2 -1.49 28.37 -5.71
CA ASN A 2 -0.46 28.83 -4.77
C ASN A 2 0.96 28.47 -5.28
N LYS A 3 2.01 29.03 -4.66
CA LYS A 3 3.39 28.83 -5.13
C LYS A 3 3.87 27.38 -5.01
N TYR A 4 3.43 26.65 -3.99
CA TYR A 4 3.86 25.28 -3.73
C TYR A 4 3.20 24.30 -4.70
N SER A 5 1.91 24.47 -5.02
CA SER A 5 1.23 23.78 -6.13
C SER A 5 2.00 23.92 -7.45
N ARG A 6 2.42 25.15 -7.79
CA ARG A 6 3.19 25.39 -9.03
C ARG A 6 4.51 24.63 -9.05
N ILE A 7 5.21 24.59 -7.92
CA ILE A 7 6.50 23.91 -7.80
C ILE A 7 6.30 22.39 -7.90
N LEU A 8 5.37 21.82 -7.12
CA LEU A 8 5.04 20.39 -7.16
C LEU A 8 4.71 19.94 -8.59
N ASN A 9 3.73 20.59 -9.21
CA ASN A 9 3.26 20.22 -10.56
C ASN A 9 4.37 20.35 -11.61
N LYS A 10 5.28 21.33 -11.44
CA LYS A 10 6.43 21.51 -12.33
C LYS A 10 7.46 20.38 -12.15
N GLU A 11 7.86 20.07 -10.93
CA GLU A 11 8.90 19.05 -10.69
C GLU A 11 8.37 17.64 -11.02
N VAL A 12 7.09 17.35 -10.75
CA VAL A 12 6.42 16.12 -11.22
C VAL A 12 6.43 16.02 -12.75
N ARG A 13 6.11 17.11 -13.47
CA ARG A 13 6.19 17.11 -14.94
C ARG A 13 7.59 16.83 -15.44
N ILE A 14 8.61 17.48 -14.86
CA ILE A 14 10.03 17.27 -15.22
C ILE A 14 10.44 15.81 -14.98
N TYR A 15 10.02 15.22 -13.85
CA TYR A 15 10.29 13.82 -13.56
C TYR A 15 9.57 12.89 -14.55
N LYS A 16 8.28 13.10 -14.82
CA LYS A 16 7.51 12.34 -15.82
C LYS A 16 8.17 12.39 -17.21
N GLU A 17 8.61 13.57 -17.66
CA GLU A 17 9.32 13.74 -18.93
C GLU A 17 10.66 12.98 -18.95
N TRP A 18 11.39 13.00 -17.83
CA TRP A 18 12.65 12.26 -17.72
C TRP A 18 12.42 10.74 -17.74
N VAL A 19 11.46 10.23 -16.97
CA VAL A 19 11.10 8.80 -16.96
C VAL A 19 10.67 8.38 -18.36
N TYR A 20 9.75 9.11 -19.00
CA TYR A 20 9.29 8.79 -20.35
C TYR A 20 10.44 8.74 -21.36
N LYS A 21 11.44 9.61 -21.23
CA LYS A 21 12.59 9.64 -22.16
C LYS A 21 13.53 8.43 -22.00
N HIS A 22 13.66 7.87 -20.80
CA HIS A 22 14.66 6.83 -20.52
C HIS A 22 14.05 5.44 -20.30
N TYR A 23 12.77 5.39 -19.93
CA TYR A 23 12.03 4.21 -19.50
C TYR A 23 10.61 4.24 -20.07
N SER A 24 10.45 4.56 -21.36
CA SER A 24 9.15 4.75 -22.03
C SER A 24 8.22 3.54 -21.96
N GLU A 25 8.77 2.35 -21.76
CA GLU A 25 8.04 1.08 -21.72
C GLU A 25 7.73 0.61 -20.28
N MET A 26 8.27 1.29 -19.27
CA MET A 26 8.10 0.88 -17.87
C MET A 26 6.92 1.62 -17.22
N THR A 27 6.06 0.85 -16.55
CA THR A 27 4.90 1.32 -15.79
C THR A 27 4.96 0.79 -14.36
N GLU A 28 3.98 1.19 -13.52
CA GLU A 28 3.80 0.55 -12.21
C GLU A 28 3.58 -0.95 -12.34
N ASP A 29 2.83 -1.38 -13.36
CA ASP A 29 2.48 -2.79 -13.55
C ASP A 29 3.68 -3.66 -13.98
N THR A 30 4.73 -3.06 -14.55
CA THR A 30 5.90 -3.81 -15.04
C THR A 30 7.10 -3.76 -14.11
N ASP A 31 7.27 -2.68 -13.34
CA ASP A 31 8.51 -2.43 -12.58
C ASP A 31 8.28 -1.57 -11.31
N ASN A 32 7.04 -1.45 -10.82
CA ASN A 32 6.63 -0.59 -9.70
C ASN A 32 6.84 0.93 -9.92
N GLY A 33 7.56 1.33 -10.97
CA GLY A 33 7.62 2.69 -11.51
C GLY A 33 8.56 3.66 -10.77
N GLU A 34 9.32 3.23 -9.76
CA GLU A 34 10.32 4.09 -9.10
C GLU A 34 11.64 4.11 -9.90
N PHE A 35 12.11 5.31 -10.24
CA PHE A 35 13.37 5.48 -10.96
C PHE A 35 14.17 6.61 -10.35
N LEU A 36 15.32 6.25 -9.76
CA LEU A 36 16.24 7.20 -9.15
C LEU A 36 16.98 8.01 -10.24
N GLY A 37 16.30 9.05 -10.72
CA GLY A 37 16.78 9.99 -11.71
C GLY A 37 17.22 11.34 -11.13
N PRO A 38 17.85 12.21 -11.94
CA PRO A 38 18.34 13.52 -11.51
C PRO A 38 17.29 14.51 -10.99
N SER A 39 16.00 14.19 -11.15
CA SER A 39 14.86 14.99 -10.70
C SER A 39 14.05 14.31 -9.57
N PHE A 40 14.39 13.08 -9.18
CA PHE A 40 13.63 12.33 -8.18
C PHE A 40 13.61 13.06 -6.83
N ASP A 41 14.79 13.46 -6.32
CA ASP A 41 14.88 14.19 -5.07
C ASP A 41 14.13 15.52 -5.09
N ARG A 42 14.19 16.27 -6.20
CA ARG A 42 13.46 17.53 -6.34
C ARG A 42 11.95 17.32 -6.34
N MET A 43 11.47 16.26 -7.01
CA MET A 43 10.06 15.88 -6.98
C MET A 43 9.64 15.57 -5.53
N ARG A 44 10.38 14.71 -4.83
CA ARG A 44 10.12 14.35 -3.43
C ARG A 44 10.14 15.55 -2.49
N GLU A 45 11.16 16.40 -2.57
CA GLU A 45 11.27 17.63 -1.77
C GLU A 45 10.12 18.62 -2.04
N SER A 46 9.66 18.70 -3.29
CA SER A 46 8.51 19.54 -3.65
C SER A 46 7.21 19.02 -3.04
N ALA A 47 7.02 17.70 -2.99
CA ALA A 47 5.87 17.05 -2.34
C ALA A 47 5.86 17.31 -0.82
N ILE A 48 7.01 17.14 -0.16
CA ILE A 48 7.17 17.47 1.27
C ILE A 48 6.82 18.94 1.53
N SER A 49 7.37 19.84 0.71
CA SER A 49 7.13 21.28 0.84
C SER A 49 5.66 21.64 0.60
N PHE A 50 5.01 20.98 -0.34
CA PHE A 50 3.60 21.15 -0.64
C PHE A 50 2.71 20.77 0.54
N VAL A 51 2.88 19.56 1.08
CA VAL A 51 2.12 19.05 2.25
C VAL A 51 2.30 19.96 3.47
N LYS A 52 3.52 20.47 3.71
CA LYS A 52 3.80 21.38 4.85
C LYS A 52 3.12 22.74 4.75
N ASN A 53 2.78 23.20 3.55
CA ASN A 53 2.43 24.61 3.32
C ASN A 53 1.09 24.83 2.61
N VAL A 54 0.40 23.78 2.19
CA VAL A 54 -0.90 23.86 1.53
C VAL A 54 -1.91 23.12 2.37
N GLU A 55 -3.06 23.74 2.61
CA GLU A 55 -4.19 23.10 3.28
C GLU A 55 -4.98 22.27 2.28
N VAL A 56 -5.54 21.14 2.73
CA VAL A 56 -6.29 20.20 1.87
C VAL A 56 -7.46 20.87 1.12
N LYS A 57 -8.08 21.90 1.70
CA LYS A 57 -9.18 22.65 1.09
C LYS A 57 -8.77 23.48 -0.15
N ASP A 58 -7.48 23.77 -0.29
CA ASP A 58 -6.93 24.57 -1.38
C ASP A 58 -6.30 23.70 -2.49
N VAL A 59 -6.40 22.37 -2.35
CA VAL A 59 -5.84 21.40 -3.29
C VAL A 59 -6.70 21.32 -4.54
N THR A 60 -6.06 21.43 -5.70
CA THR A 60 -6.70 21.21 -7.00
C THR A 60 -6.57 19.75 -7.44
N GLU A 61 -7.38 19.30 -8.40
CA GLU A 61 -7.23 17.94 -8.97
C GLU A 61 -5.84 17.69 -9.56
N THR A 62 -5.21 18.71 -10.16
CA THR A 62 -3.82 18.60 -10.66
C THR A 62 -2.81 18.41 -9.52
N ASP A 63 -3.05 19.06 -8.38
CA ASP A 63 -2.20 18.90 -7.20
C ASP A 63 -2.38 17.51 -6.58
N LEU A 64 -3.63 17.04 -6.47
CA LEU A 64 -3.97 15.69 -6.00
C LEU A 64 -3.29 14.61 -6.87
N GLU A 65 -3.42 14.73 -8.19
CA GLU A 65 -2.76 13.83 -9.14
C GLU A 65 -1.24 13.83 -8.96
N SER A 66 -0.65 15.00 -8.74
CA SER A 66 0.80 15.14 -8.58
C SER A 66 1.30 14.57 -7.26
N ILE A 67 0.58 14.77 -6.15
CA ILE A 67 1.00 14.21 -4.84
C ILE A 67 0.81 12.70 -4.80
N LEU A 68 -0.27 12.16 -5.37
CA LEU A 68 -0.47 10.71 -5.47
C LEU A 68 0.59 10.06 -6.35
N TYR A 69 0.95 10.70 -7.47
CA TYR A 69 2.06 10.25 -8.30
C TYR A 69 3.38 10.23 -7.51
N CYS A 70 3.69 11.27 -6.72
CA CYS A 70 4.90 11.28 -5.90
C CYS A 70 4.92 10.13 -4.89
N VAL A 71 3.82 9.90 -4.17
CA VAL A 71 3.71 8.77 -3.23
C VAL A 71 3.92 7.44 -3.96
N ALA A 72 3.26 7.23 -5.11
CA ALA A 72 3.41 6.02 -5.89
C ALA A 72 4.85 5.77 -6.38
N ARG A 73 5.65 6.83 -6.58
CA ARG A 73 7.02 6.74 -7.09
C ARG A 73 8.09 6.65 -6.00
N ASP A 74 7.76 6.98 -4.75
CA ASP A 74 8.67 6.86 -3.60
C ASP A 74 8.31 5.59 -2.81
N ASN A 75 8.28 4.46 -3.51
CA ASN A 75 7.72 3.19 -3.02
C ASN A 75 8.75 2.20 -2.47
N GLU A 76 10.02 2.29 -2.87
CA GLU A 76 11.10 1.44 -2.37
C GLU A 76 11.41 1.77 -0.90
N CYS A 77 11.45 3.07 -0.57
CA CYS A 77 11.69 3.53 0.80
C CYS A 77 10.42 4.01 1.54
N GLU A 78 9.32 4.20 0.82
CA GLU A 78 8.00 4.62 1.35
C GLU A 78 8.02 5.93 2.17
N TYR A 79 9.04 6.78 1.97
CA TYR A 79 9.32 7.92 2.84
C TYR A 79 8.19 8.96 2.81
N LEU A 80 7.63 9.27 1.63
CA LEU A 80 6.53 10.21 1.49
C LEU A 80 5.26 9.70 2.15
N ALA A 81 4.98 8.39 2.05
CA ALA A 81 3.82 7.80 2.70
C ALA A 81 3.95 7.91 4.23
N ASP A 82 5.12 7.60 4.79
CA ASP A 82 5.41 7.77 6.22
C ASP A 82 5.31 9.24 6.64
N PHE A 83 5.94 10.14 5.88
CA PHE A 83 5.91 11.56 6.14
C PHE A 83 4.47 12.09 6.17
N ILE A 84 3.66 11.78 5.16
CA ILE A 84 2.27 12.25 5.06
C ILE A 84 1.40 11.64 6.16
N SER A 85 1.66 10.40 6.58
CA SER A 85 0.91 9.76 7.67
C SER A 85 0.98 10.53 8.99
N SER A 86 2.00 11.38 9.18
CA SER A 86 2.11 12.28 10.35
C SER A 86 1.24 13.54 10.29
N TYR A 87 0.60 13.82 9.14
CA TYR A 87 -0.29 14.97 8.93
C TYR A 87 -1.74 14.48 8.78
N LYS A 88 -2.48 14.41 9.89
CA LYS A 88 -3.81 13.79 9.95
C LYS A 88 -4.77 14.23 8.84
N GLU A 89 -4.94 15.53 8.61
CA GLU A 89 -5.87 16.02 7.58
C GLU A 89 -5.43 15.61 6.16
N TRP A 90 -4.14 15.69 5.88
CA TRP A 90 -3.56 15.25 4.61
C TRP A 90 -3.71 13.76 4.39
N PHE A 91 -3.40 12.94 5.40
CA PHE A 91 -3.52 11.50 5.31
C PHE A 91 -4.98 11.08 5.08
N LYS A 92 -5.93 11.65 5.82
CA LYS A 92 -7.36 11.43 5.62
C LYS A 92 -7.81 11.82 4.21
N TYR A 93 -7.39 12.99 3.74
CA TYR A 93 -7.72 13.43 2.39
C TYR A 93 -7.16 12.48 1.33
N LEU A 94 -5.90 12.05 1.44
CA LEU A 94 -5.31 11.15 0.44
C LEU A 94 -5.89 9.75 0.48
N ILE A 95 -6.14 9.15 1.65
CA ILE A 95 -6.71 7.79 1.71
C ILE A 95 -8.14 7.75 1.13
N GLU A 96 -8.92 8.83 1.28
CA GLU A 96 -10.25 8.91 0.68
C GLU A 96 -10.21 9.07 -0.83
N ARG A 97 -9.25 9.82 -1.36
CA ARG A 97 -9.16 10.13 -2.79
C ARG A 97 -8.36 9.12 -3.60
N CYS A 98 -7.37 8.47 -2.98
CA CYS A 98 -6.46 7.55 -3.65
C CYS A 98 -7.15 6.25 -4.10
N ILE A 99 -8.22 5.82 -3.42
CA ILE A 99 -8.93 4.59 -3.76
C ILE A 99 -9.43 4.58 -5.21
N ASP A 100 -9.87 5.73 -5.72
CA ASP A 100 -10.37 5.90 -7.09
C ASP A 100 -9.26 6.19 -8.11
N SER A 101 -8.02 6.33 -7.66
CA SER A 101 -6.89 6.66 -8.53
C SER A 101 -6.35 5.44 -9.28
N ILE A 102 -5.57 5.68 -10.33
CA ILE A 102 -4.85 4.63 -11.07
C ILE A 102 -3.58 4.15 -10.35
N TYR A 103 -3.16 4.85 -9.28
CA TYR A 103 -1.88 4.64 -8.61
C TYR A 103 -1.96 3.51 -7.59
N THR A 104 -1.91 2.27 -8.07
CA THR A 104 -1.89 1.06 -7.23
C THR A 104 -0.79 1.14 -6.17
N THR A 105 0.36 1.70 -6.53
CA THR A 105 1.50 1.80 -5.61
C THR A 105 1.24 2.77 -4.47
N ALA A 106 0.50 3.86 -4.72
CA ALA A 106 0.06 4.76 -3.65
C ALA A 106 -1.01 4.11 -2.75
N LYS A 107 -1.90 3.28 -3.32
CA LYS A 107 -2.97 2.62 -2.57
C LYS A 107 -2.41 1.72 -1.47
N TRP A 108 -1.51 0.80 -1.81
CA TRP A 108 -0.95 -0.12 -0.83
C TRP A 108 -0.06 0.58 0.19
N GLN A 109 0.67 1.64 -0.21
CA GLN A 109 1.48 2.43 0.71
C GLN A 109 0.61 3.14 1.74
N LEU A 110 -0.46 3.81 1.32
CA LEU A 110 -1.32 4.56 2.23
C LEU A 110 -2.11 3.61 3.15
N VAL A 111 -2.66 2.50 2.64
CA VAL A 111 -3.45 1.57 3.47
C VAL A 111 -2.59 0.92 4.56
N LYS A 112 -1.32 0.61 4.27
CA LYS A 112 -0.36 0.07 5.25
C LYS A 112 -0.19 0.97 6.49
N ARG A 113 -0.50 2.26 6.37
CA ARG A 113 -0.35 3.28 7.45
C ARG A 113 -1.66 3.62 8.15
N LEU A 114 -2.80 3.06 7.74
CA LEU A 114 -4.07 3.22 8.44
C LEU A 114 -3.99 2.90 9.96
N PRO A 115 -3.21 1.91 10.44
CA PRO A 115 -3.12 1.61 11.88
C PRO A 115 -2.68 2.77 12.77
N VAL A 116 -1.96 3.77 12.22
CA VAL A 116 -1.60 5.01 12.94
C VAL A 116 -2.84 5.72 13.52
N TYR A 117 -3.99 5.54 12.87
CA TYR A 117 -5.26 6.15 13.24
C TYR A 117 -6.29 5.15 13.75
N LYS A 118 -5.89 3.98 14.27
CA LYS A 118 -6.83 2.90 14.67
C LYS A 118 -7.94 3.30 15.66
N ASP A 119 -7.76 4.37 16.43
CA ASP A 119 -8.78 4.90 17.36
C ASP A 119 -9.80 5.82 16.67
N ASP A 120 -9.62 6.13 15.38
CA ASP A 120 -10.52 6.94 14.58
C ASP A 120 -11.57 6.05 13.90
N SER A 121 -12.85 6.30 14.16
CA SER A 121 -13.93 5.40 13.74
C SER A 121 -14.04 5.22 12.22
N SER A 122 -13.49 6.14 11.41
CA SER A 122 -13.51 6.02 9.95
C SER A 122 -12.47 5.04 9.39
N VAL A 123 -11.45 4.66 10.16
CA VAL A 123 -10.35 3.81 9.69
C VAL A 123 -10.81 2.41 9.31
N THR A 124 -11.73 1.85 10.09
CA THR A 124 -12.35 0.55 9.79
C THR A 124 -13.07 0.56 8.45
N ASP A 125 -13.80 1.64 8.13
CA ASP A 125 -14.48 1.76 6.84
C ASP A 125 -13.48 1.88 5.69
N TRP A 126 -12.39 2.63 5.85
CA TRP A 126 -11.36 2.73 4.82
C TRP A 126 -10.64 1.41 4.58
N VAL A 127 -10.20 0.70 5.62
CA VAL A 127 -9.51 -0.59 5.42
C VAL A 127 -10.42 -1.60 4.72
N PHE A 128 -11.72 -1.61 5.00
CA PHE A 128 -12.68 -2.46 4.29
C PHE A 128 -12.93 -2.03 2.84
N LYS A 129 -12.83 -0.75 2.51
CA LYS A 129 -12.88 -0.34 1.10
C LYS A 129 -11.63 -0.84 0.35
N TYR A 130 -10.45 -0.71 0.95
CA TYR A 130 -9.19 -1.12 0.35
C TYR A 130 -9.02 -2.64 0.25
N ILE A 131 -9.51 -3.43 1.22
CA ILE A 131 -9.43 -4.91 1.14
C ILE A 131 -10.26 -5.50 -0.01
N ASN A 132 -11.19 -4.71 -0.56
CA ASN A 132 -12.09 -5.10 -1.64
C ASN A 132 -11.70 -4.54 -3.01
N VAL A 133 -10.58 -3.80 -3.13
CA VAL A 133 -10.09 -3.35 -4.44
C VAL A 133 -9.59 -4.53 -5.27
N ASP A 134 -9.56 -4.41 -6.59
CA ASP A 134 -9.09 -5.48 -7.45
C ASP A 134 -7.58 -5.42 -7.72
N ASP A 135 -6.80 -5.45 -6.64
CA ASP A 135 -5.33 -5.50 -6.67
C ASP A 135 -4.81 -6.36 -5.51
N GLU A 136 -4.10 -7.44 -5.83
CA GLU A 136 -3.62 -8.44 -4.87
C GLU A 136 -2.78 -7.83 -3.76
N TYR A 137 -1.81 -6.99 -4.14
CA TYR A 137 -0.84 -6.44 -3.20
C TYR A 137 -1.51 -5.47 -2.23
N THR A 138 -2.38 -4.58 -2.73
CA THR A 138 -3.18 -3.67 -1.91
C THR A 138 -4.11 -4.45 -0.97
N GLN A 139 -4.75 -5.52 -1.45
CA GLN A 139 -5.59 -6.36 -0.60
C GLN A 139 -4.80 -6.98 0.55
N ARG A 140 -3.58 -7.48 0.30
CA ARG A 140 -2.70 -8.00 1.34
C ARG A 140 -2.27 -6.94 2.35
N MET A 141 -1.86 -5.76 1.88
CA MET A 141 -1.50 -4.66 2.78
C MET A 141 -2.70 -4.20 3.62
N SER A 142 -3.91 -4.27 3.07
CA SER A 142 -5.15 -3.98 3.79
C SER A 142 -5.42 -5.02 4.89
N LEU A 143 -5.24 -6.31 4.59
CA LEU A 143 -5.37 -7.38 5.58
C LEU A 143 -4.32 -7.24 6.70
N SER A 144 -3.07 -6.92 6.34
CA SER A 144 -2.02 -6.63 7.32
C SER A 144 -2.38 -5.45 8.22
N ALA A 145 -2.86 -4.34 7.64
CA ALA A 145 -3.33 -3.19 8.42
C ALA A 145 -4.50 -3.54 9.34
N LEU A 146 -5.46 -4.33 8.86
CA LEU A 146 -6.62 -4.77 9.63
C LEU A 146 -6.22 -5.52 10.91
N SER A 147 -5.12 -6.29 10.89
CA SER A 147 -4.61 -7.00 12.07
C SER A 147 -4.27 -6.10 13.26
N GLU A 148 -3.95 -4.83 13.01
CA GLU A 148 -3.65 -3.84 14.06
C GLU A 148 -4.86 -2.98 14.45
N ILE A 149 -5.87 -2.94 13.57
CA ILE A 149 -7.08 -2.14 13.73
C ILE A 149 -8.16 -2.96 14.45
N ASP A 150 -8.43 -4.18 13.98
CA ASP A 150 -9.43 -5.09 14.53
C ASP A 150 -8.98 -6.55 14.32
N TYR A 151 -8.37 -7.13 15.36
CA TYR A 151 -7.82 -8.50 15.29
C TYR A 151 -8.88 -9.57 15.01
N LYS A 152 -10.13 -9.38 15.46
CA LYS A 152 -11.20 -10.37 15.26
C LYS A 152 -11.62 -10.39 13.80
N LYS A 153 -11.74 -9.21 13.20
CA LYS A 153 -12.01 -9.09 11.77
C LYS A 153 -10.81 -9.54 10.94
N ALA A 154 -9.60 -9.26 11.38
CA ALA A 154 -8.40 -9.75 10.72
C ALA A 154 -8.34 -11.28 10.67
N GLU A 155 -8.68 -11.98 11.76
CA GLU A 155 -8.77 -13.45 11.75
C GLU A 155 -9.79 -13.96 10.73
N GLN A 156 -10.99 -13.37 10.73
CA GLN A 156 -12.05 -13.72 9.76
C GLN A 156 -11.55 -13.55 8.32
N TYR A 157 -10.98 -12.39 7.99
CA TYR A 157 -10.50 -12.11 6.64
C TYR A 157 -9.25 -12.92 6.27
N ALA A 158 -8.38 -13.27 7.22
CA ALA A 158 -7.24 -14.15 6.95
C ALA A 158 -7.70 -15.54 6.51
N ILE A 159 -8.72 -16.09 7.17
CA ILE A 159 -9.35 -17.36 6.79
C ILE A 159 -10.00 -17.24 5.41
N GLU A 160 -10.76 -16.17 5.16
CA GLU A 160 -11.37 -15.93 3.83
C GLU A 160 -10.31 -15.79 2.73
N PHE A 161 -9.19 -15.11 3.01
CA PHE A 161 -8.05 -15.02 2.09
C PHE A 161 -7.39 -16.36 1.88
N TRP A 162 -7.32 -17.23 2.89
CA TRP A 162 -6.80 -18.57 2.70
C TRP A 162 -7.69 -19.41 1.78
N GLU A 163 -9.00 -19.37 1.99
CA GLU A 163 -9.98 -20.27 1.38
C GLU A 163 -10.46 -19.84 -0.01
N ARG A 164 -10.34 -18.55 -0.35
CA ARG A 164 -10.87 -18.02 -1.61
C ARG A 164 -10.06 -18.47 -2.83
N ASP A 165 -10.78 -18.79 -3.91
CA ASP A 165 -10.24 -19.12 -5.22
C ASP A 165 -9.99 -17.87 -6.11
N LYS A 166 -9.93 -16.65 -5.53
CA LYS A 166 -9.87 -15.38 -6.29
C LYS A 166 -8.71 -15.32 -7.30
N TYR A 167 -7.52 -15.80 -6.92
CA TYR A 167 -6.31 -15.77 -7.75
C TYR A 167 -5.90 -17.14 -8.28
N LYS A 168 -6.84 -18.10 -8.31
CA LYS A 168 -6.57 -19.45 -8.80
C LYS A 168 -6.04 -19.41 -10.24
N GLY A 169 -4.86 -20.00 -10.45
CA GLY A 169 -4.17 -20.01 -11.75
C GLY A 169 -3.13 -18.91 -11.92
N ASP A 170 -3.11 -17.92 -11.03
CA ASP A 170 -1.97 -17.03 -10.82
C ASP A 170 -1.21 -17.52 -9.58
N THR A 171 -0.20 -18.37 -9.83
CA THR A 171 0.58 -19.02 -8.76
C THR A 171 1.20 -18.01 -7.81
N TYR A 172 1.65 -16.86 -8.32
CA TYR A 172 2.27 -15.82 -7.50
C TYR A 172 1.22 -15.16 -6.60
N ALA A 173 0.12 -14.67 -7.17
CA ALA A 173 -0.93 -14.02 -6.41
C ALA A 173 -1.59 -14.95 -5.38
N GLU A 174 -1.80 -16.23 -5.73
CA GLU A 174 -2.36 -17.23 -4.81
C GLU A 174 -1.40 -17.54 -3.65
N GLU A 175 -0.12 -17.73 -3.93
CA GLU A 175 0.90 -18.02 -2.91
C GLU A 175 1.04 -16.86 -1.92
N TYR A 176 1.19 -15.63 -2.41
CA TYR A 176 1.41 -14.46 -1.56
C TYR A 176 0.19 -14.08 -0.73
N GLN A 177 -1.02 -14.30 -1.25
CA GLN A 177 -2.25 -14.17 -0.49
C GLN A 177 -2.26 -15.11 0.72
N LYS A 178 -1.89 -16.39 0.53
CA LYS A 178 -1.84 -17.38 1.61
C LYS A 178 -0.72 -17.06 2.61
N ILE A 179 0.43 -16.57 2.15
CA ILE A 179 1.51 -16.07 3.01
C ILE A 179 1.00 -14.94 3.92
N MET A 180 0.25 -13.99 3.37
CA MET A 180 -0.31 -12.89 4.17
C MET A 180 -1.35 -13.38 5.17
N ALA A 181 -2.22 -14.31 4.77
CA ALA A 181 -3.18 -14.92 5.69
C ALA A 181 -2.46 -15.58 6.88
N LEU A 182 -1.42 -16.37 6.62
CA LEU A 182 -0.63 -17.04 7.65
C LEU A 182 0.10 -16.05 8.56
N SER A 183 0.71 -15.02 7.96
CA SER A 183 1.39 -13.94 8.68
C SER A 183 0.44 -13.17 9.62
N VAL A 184 -0.80 -12.91 9.19
CA VAL A 184 -1.81 -12.27 10.04
C VAL A 184 -2.25 -13.18 11.18
N LEU A 185 -2.53 -14.46 10.92
CA LEU A 185 -2.87 -15.43 11.96
C LEU A 185 -1.77 -15.53 13.02
N TYR A 186 -0.51 -15.52 12.59
CA TYR A 186 0.65 -15.48 13.49
C TYR A 186 0.69 -14.19 14.32
N LYS A 187 0.61 -13.03 13.66
CA LYS A 187 0.68 -11.70 14.31
C LYS A 187 -0.39 -11.52 15.39
N ILE A 188 -1.62 -11.99 15.15
CA ILE A 188 -2.72 -11.88 16.11
C ILE A 188 -2.74 -13.02 17.14
N LYS A 189 -1.82 -13.97 17.06
CA LYS A 189 -1.75 -15.18 17.90
C LYS A 189 -3.05 -15.98 17.87
N SER A 190 -3.55 -16.23 16.66
CA SER A 190 -4.77 -17.01 16.45
C SER A 190 -4.60 -18.45 16.92
N ASP A 191 -5.61 -18.99 17.61
CA ASP A 191 -5.67 -20.41 17.99
C ASP A 191 -5.77 -21.34 16.76
N LYS A 192 -6.07 -20.78 15.57
CA LYS A 192 -6.13 -21.51 14.30
C LYS A 192 -4.78 -21.62 13.60
N LEU A 193 -3.75 -20.90 14.06
CA LEU A 193 -2.47 -20.81 13.36
C LEU A 193 -1.88 -22.20 13.02
N SER A 194 -1.86 -23.12 14.00
CA SER A 194 -1.28 -24.46 13.81
C SER A 194 -1.96 -25.26 12.70
N GLU A 195 -3.27 -25.10 12.52
CA GLU A 195 -4.03 -25.74 11.44
C GLU A 195 -3.54 -25.26 10.06
N TYR A 196 -3.34 -23.94 9.92
CA TYR A 196 -2.92 -23.33 8.66
C TYR A 196 -1.42 -23.53 8.35
N ILE A 197 -0.57 -23.66 9.38
CA ILE A 197 0.84 -24.09 9.22
C ILE A 197 0.90 -25.48 8.58
N GLU A 198 0.11 -26.44 9.11
CA GLU A 198 0.06 -27.79 8.55
C GLU A 198 -0.54 -27.80 7.14
N ALA A 199 -1.58 -27.01 6.89
CA ALA A 199 -2.16 -26.86 5.56
C ALA A 199 -1.17 -26.28 4.54
N ALA A 200 -0.35 -25.29 4.92
CA ALA A 200 0.70 -24.71 4.07
C ALA A 200 1.68 -25.78 3.56
N ARG A 201 2.08 -26.72 4.43
CA ARG A 201 3.03 -27.79 4.10
C ARG A 201 2.51 -28.77 3.05
N GLN A 202 1.20 -28.89 2.90
CA GLN A 202 0.56 -29.77 1.92
C GLN A 202 0.41 -29.15 0.52
N LEU A 203 0.55 -27.82 0.40
CA LEU A 203 0.41 -27.11 -0.87
C LEU A 203 1.73 -27.09 -1.66
N ASP A 204 1.69 -26.90 -2.98
CA ASP A 204 2.90 -26.85 -3.80
C ASP A 204 3.39 -25.40 -4.02
N PHE A 205 3.56 -24.69 -2.92
CA PHE A 205 4.00 -23.29 -2.86
C PHE A 205 5.29 -23.19 -2.04
N VAL A 206 6.41 -22.83 -2.70
CA VAL A 206 7.74 -22.83 -2.10
C VAL A 206 7.87 -21.77 -1.01
N TYR A 207 7.52 -20.52 -1.32
CA TYR A 207 7.63 -19.40 -0.39
C TYR A 207 6.60 -19.50 0.74
N LEU A 208 5.42 -20.09 0.47
CA LEU A 208 4.44 -20.37 1.52
C LEU A 208 4.98 -21.39 2.53
N LYS A 209 5.67 -22.43 2.06
CA LYS A 209 6.30 -23.42 2.96
C LYS A 209 7.42 -22.79 3.78
N GLU A 210 8.29 -22.01 3.13
CA GLU A 210 9.38 -21.29 3.81
C GLU A 210 8.82 -20.37 4.90
N ASN A 211 7.81 -19.55 4.58
CA ASN A 211 7.15 -18.68 5.56
C ASN A 211 6.50 -19.46 6.71
N SER A 212 5.86 -20.59 6.40
CA SER A 212 5.25 -21.47 7.41
C SER A 212 6.28 -22.05 8.37
N ASP A 213 7.42 -22.49 7.85
CA ASP A 213 8.50 -23.03 8.66
C ASP A 213 9.20 -21.94 9.50
N GLU A 214 9.37 -20.73 8.96
CA GLU A 214 9.86 -19.58 9.74
C GLU A 214 8.94 -19.26 10.92
N ILE A 215 7.63 -19.19 10.67
CA ILE A 215 6.62 -18.94 11.71
C ILE A 215 6.61 -20.06 12.75
N ALA A 216 6.65 -21.33 12.33
CA ALA A 216 6.64 -22.48 13.23
C ALA A 216 7.87 -22.55 14.14
N ASN A 217 9.00 -21.98 13.70
CA ASN A 217 10.25 -21.93 14.46
C ASN A 217 10.46 -20.61 15.23
N SER A 218 9.51 -19.68 15.15
CA SER A 218 9.56 -18.39 15.86
C SER A 218 8.86 -18.49 17.21
N ASP A 219 9.65 -18.49 18.30
CA ASP A 219 9.20 -18.56 19.71
C ASP A 219 8.30 -17.37 20.15
#